data_AF-A0A948XUB0-F1
#
_entry.id   AF-A0A948XUB0-F1
#
_cell.length_a   1.000
_cell.length_b   1.000
_cell.length_c   1.000
_cell.angle_alpha   90.00
_cell.angle_beta   90.00
_cell.angle_gamma   90.00
#
_symmetry.space_group_name_H-M   'P 1'
#
loop_
_entity.id
_entity.type
_entity.pdbx_description
1 polymer ?
#
loop_
_entity_poly.entity_id
_entity_poly.type
_entity_poly.pdbx_seq_one_letter_code
_entity_poly.pdbx_strand_id
1 'polypeptide(L)'
;MRFLIVSAAALTALSGCGGLGRPSDKQALVATCIEKGEAEATCNCVADALEKNLKPELFKKVAQAAGRDKQDMVEFMSSLPVEDLLAFSAVTNDLEACGGAAPAGE
;
A
#
# COMPACT_ATOMS: atom_id res chain seq x y z
N MET A 1 -58.72 16.57 -1.27
CA MET A 1 -58.33 15.20 -1.70
C MET A 1 -56.83 15.26 -2.02
N ARG A 2 -55.91 14.83 -1.14
CA ARG A 2 -55.36 13.45 -1.00
C ARG A 2 -54.91 12.93 -2.38
N PHE A 3 -53.62 12.75 -2.70
CA PHE A 3 -52.56 11.91 -2.09
C PHE A 3 -51.18 12.57 -2.30
N LEU A 4 -50.30 12.82 -1.32
CA LEU A 4 -49.41 11.91 -0.54
C LEU A 4 -48.51 10.97 -1.37
N ILE A 5 -47.26 11.38 -1.63
CA ILE A 5 -46.00 10.57 -1.57
C ILE A 5 -44.83 11.60 -1.44
N VAL A 6 -44.39 12.01 -0.24
CA VAL A 6 -43.29 11.44 0.57
C VAL A 6 -42.14 10.84 -0.25
N SER A 7 -41.16 11.68 -0.61
CA SER A 7 -39.76 11.27 -0.80
C SER A 7 -38.96 12.01 0.26
N ALA A 8 -38.76 11.38 1.42
CA ALA A 8 -37.53 10.65 1.75
C ALA A 8 -36.33 11.60 1.68
N ALA A 9 -36.05 12.30 2.77
CA ALA A 9 -35.18 11.84 3.86
C ALA A 9 -33.77 12.44 3.69
N ALA A 10 -33.39 13.21 4.70
CA ALA A 10 -32.09 13.81 4.86
C ALA A 10 -30.97 12.76 4.86
N LEU A 11 -29.86 13.08 4.20
CA LEU A 11 -28.53 12.59 4.56
C LEU A 11 -27.52 13.74 4.41
N THR A 12 -27.56 14.65 5.38
CA THR A 12 -26.38 15.42 5.79
C THR A 12 -25.44 14.47 6.52
N ALA A 13 -24.40 13.94 5.86
CA ALA A 13 -23.22 13.37 6.51
C ALA A 13 -22.13 13.02 5.49
N LEU A 14 -21.26 13.99 5.15
CA LEU A 14 -19.86 13.69 4.81
C LEU A 14 -18.92 14.65 5.52
N SER A 15 -19.25 15.02 6.75
CA SER A 15 -18.23 15.37 7.74
C SER A 15 -17.64 14.06 8.27
N GLY A 16 -16.54 13.61 7.67
CA GLY A 16 -15.67 12.58 8.25
C GLY A 16 -16.02 11.13 7.91
N CYS A 17 -15.65 10.66 6.72
CA CYS A 17 -15.27 9.26 6.53
C CYS A 17 -13.88 9.01 7.14
N GLY A 18 -13.73 9.29 8.43
CA GLY A 18 -12.62 8.78 9.22
C GLY A 18 -12.93 7.33 9.58
N GLY A 19 -12.47 6.37 8.77
CA GLY A 19 -12.33 4.98 9.24
C GLY A 19 -12.92 3.85 8.38
N LEU A 20 -13.61 4.10 7.27
CA LEU A 20 -14.23 3.02 6.46
C LEU A 20 -13.82 2.96 4.98
N GLY A 21 -12.76 3.65 4.58
CA GLY A 21 -12.33 3.67 3.17
C GLY A 21 -10.85 3.91 2.91
N ARG A 22 -9.98 3.83 3.92
CA ARG A 22 -8.53 3.98 3.74
C ARG A 22 -7.97 2.57 3.45
N PRO A 23 -7.40 2.30 2.26
CA PRO A 23 -6.70 1.05 2.03
C PRO A 23 -5.60 0.88 3.06
N SER A 24 -5.47 -0.34 3.60
CA SER A 24 -4.38 -0.73 4.49
C SER A 24 -3.03 -0.38 3.86
N ASP A 25 -2.00 -0.15 4.67
CA ASP A 25 -0.67 0.22 4.17
C ASP A 25 -0.14 -0.82 3.16
N LYS A 26 -0.39 -2.12 3.38
CA LYS A 26 -0.17 -3.20 2.40
C LYS A 26 -0.95 -3.00 1.10
N GLN A 27 -2.26 -2.72 1.17
CA GLN A 27 -3.08 -2.52 -0.03
C GLN A 27 -2.64 -1.30 -0.83
N ALA A 28 -2.19 -0.22 -0.17
CA ALA A 28 -1.65 0.94 -0.85
C ALA A 28 -0.38 0.58 -1.65
N LEU A 29 0.53 -0.22 -1.07
CA LEU A 29 1.71 -0.71 -1.76
C LEU A 29 1.37 -1.63 -2.93
N VAL A 30 0.46 -2.59 -2.73
CA VAL A 30 0.03 -3.52 -3.78
C VAL A 30 -0.60 -2.76 -4.94
N ALA A 31 -1.51 -1.83 -4.66
CA ALA A 31 -2.17 -1.04 -5.69
C ALA A 31 -1.16 -0.23 -6.50
N THR A 32 -0.23 0.47 -5.85
CA THR A 32 0.79 1.26 -6.56
C THR A 32 1.78 0.41 -7.35
N CYS A 33 2.13 -0.77 -6.85
CA CYS A 33 2.96 -1.72 -7.59
C CYS A 33 2.25 -2.21 -8.86
N ILE A 34 0.95 -2.53 -8.79
CA ILE A 34 0.13 -2.90 -9.95
C ILE A 34 0.01 -1.73 -10.93
N GLU A 35 -0.21 -0.50 -10.43
CA GLU A 35 -0.23 0.72 -11.27
C GLU A 35 1.09 0.92 -12.03
N LYS A 36 2.21 0.43 -11.50
CA LYS A 36 3.53 0.46 -12.16
C LYS A 36 3.72 -0.66 -13.20
N GLY A 37 2.76 -1.56 -13.36
CA GLY A 37 2.73 -2.60 -14.39
C GLY A 37 3.19 -3.98 -13.91
N GLU A 38 3.40 -4.17 -12.62
CA GLU A 38 3.77 -5.47 -12.04
C GLU A 38 2.55 -6.37 -11.83
N ALA A 39 2.77 -7.68 -11.81
CA ALA A 39 1.71 -8.66 -11.55
C ALA A 39 1.21 -8.58 -10.11
N GLU A 40 -0.11 -8.77 -9.91
CA GLU A 40 -0.73 -8.72 -8.57
C GLU A 40 -0.07 -9.69 -7.58
N ALA A 41 0.32 -10.89 -8.03
CA ALA A 41 1.02 -11.87 -7.20
C ALA A 41 2.40 -11.36 -6.74
N THR A 42 3.18 -10.78 -7.66
CA THR A 42 4.48 -10.16 -7.36
C THR A 42 4.31 -9.00 -6.37
N CYS A 43 3.34 -8.13 -6.60
CA CYS A 43 3.06 -7.00 -5.72
C CYS A 43 2.62 -7.42 -4.32
N ASN A 44 1.79 -8.47 -4.22
CA ASN A 44 1.42 -9.03 -2.93
C ASN A 44 2.61 -9.65 -2.21
N CYS A 45 3.48 -10.37 -2.91
CA CYS A 45 4.70 -10.96 -2.35
C CYS A 45 5.63 -9.87 -1.80
N VAL A 46 5.89 -8.82 -2.59
CA VAL A 46 6.73 -7.68 -2.18
C VAL A 46 6.17 -6.99 -0.95
N ALA A 47 4.86 -6.72 -0.93
CA ALA A 47 4.23 -6.06 0.20
C ALA A 47 4.25 -6.93 1.48
N ASP A 48 4.12 -8.25 1.34
CA ASP A 48 4.21 -9.21 2.45
C ASP A 48 5.63 -9.32 3.00
N ALA A 49 6.63 -9.41 2.12
CA ALA A 49 8.05 -9.43 2.48
C ALA A 49 8.45 -8.17 3.28
N LEU A 50 7.96 -7.00 2.86
CA LEU A 50 8.18 -5.74 3.56
C LEU A 50 7.46 -5.71 4.91
N GLU A 51 6.20 -6.15 4.99
CA GLU A 51 5.42 -6.15 6.24
C GLU A 51 5.99 -7.12 7.28
N LYS A 52 6.50 -8.28 6.84
CA LYS A 52 7.07 -9.32 7.69
C LYS A 52 8.43 -8.95 8.26
N ASN A 53 9.28 -8.30 7.46
CA ASN A 53 10.69 -8.06 7.82
C ASN A 53 10.93 -6.66 8.38
N LEU A 54 10.13 -5.66 7.98
CA LEU A 54 10.28 -4.31 8.49
C LEU A 54 9.51 -4.12 9.79
N LYS A 55 10.00 -3.22 10.66
CA LYS A 55 9.22 -2.76 11.81
C LYS A 55 7.93 -2.09 11.30
N PRO A 56 6.79 -2.22 12.02
CA PRO A 56 5.50 -1.68 11.58
C PRO A 56 5.53 -0.19 11.22
N GLU A 57 6.27 0.61 12.00
CA GLU A 57 6.49 2.04 11.77
C GLU A 57 7.24 2.31 10.45
N LEU A 58 8.26 1.51 10.15
CA LEU A 58 9.05 1.64 8.93
C LEU A 58 8.25 1.17 7.70
N PHE A 59 7.52 0.06 7.82
CA PHE A 59 6.60 -0.41 6.78
C PHE A 59 5.54 0.65 6.43
N LYS A 60 4.93 1.27 7.45
CA LYS A 60 3.96 2.35 7.27
C LYS A 60 4.56 3.56 6.56
N LYS A 61 5.79 3.96 6.90
CA LYS A 61 6.50 5.05 6.20
C LYS A 61 6.75 4.71 4.73
N VAL A 62 7.19 3.48 4.44
CA VAL A 62 7.38 3.00 3.06
C VAL A 62 6.06 3.02 2.28
N ALA A 63 4.98 2.52 2.87
CA ALA A 63 3.67 2.52 2.22
C ALA A 63 3.11 3.93 1.99
N GLN A 64 3.37 4.86 2.90
CA GLN A 64 3.04 6.28 2.72
C GLN A 64 3.85 6.89 1.58
N ALA A 65 5.17 6.78 1.62
CA ALA A 65 6.07 7.33 0.62
C ALA A 65 5.79 6.77 -0.78
N ALA A 66 5.79 5.45 -0.94
CA ALA A 66 5.62 4.81 -2.24
C ALA A 66 4.20 4.97 -2.78
N GLY A 67 3.19 4.73 -1.95
CA GLY A 67 1.81 4.65 -2.41
C GLY A 67 1.05 5.97 -2.36
N ARG A 68 1.11 6.66 -1.23
CA ARG A 68 0.24 7.83 -0.97
C ARG A 68 0.86 9.13 -1.45
N ASP A 69 2.13 9.33 -1.12
CA ASP A 69 2.85 10.56 -1.43
C ASP A 69 3.54 10.47 -2.79
N LYS A 70 3.60 9.26 -3.37
CA LYS A 70 4.29 8.94 -4.63
C LYS A 70 5.71 9.52 -4.66
N GLN A 71 6.33 9.53 -3.49
CA GLN A 71 7.65 10.08 -3.28
C GLN A 71 8.68 9.21 -4.01
N ASP A 72 9.75 9.83 -4.48
CA ASP A 72 10.88 9.09 -5.00
C ASP A 72 11.47 8.21 -3.89
N MET A 73 11.57 6.90 -4.17
CA MET A 73 12.02 5.93 -3.18
C MET A 73 13.51 6.06 -2.87
N VAL A 74 14.32 6.58 -3.82
CA VAL A 74 15.74 6.82 -3.60
C VAL A 74 15.92 7.98 -2.62
N GLU A 75 15.16 9.06 -2.79
CA GLU A 75 15.14 10.18 -1.85
C GLU A 75 14.61 9.76 -0.48
N PHE A 76 13.53 8.98 -0.44
CA PHE A 76 13.00 8.42 0.80
C PHE A 76 14.06 7.60 1.55
N MET A 77 14.70 6.63 0.88
CA MET A 77 15.73 5.80 1.49
C MET A 77 16.92 6.65 1.97
N SER A 78 17.31 7.68 1.22
CA SER A 78 18.39 8.60 1.61
C SER A 78 18.06 9.43 2.86
N SER A 79 16.77 9.64 3.15
CA SER A 79 16.30 10.36 4.34
C SER A 79 16.19 9.48 5.60
N LEU A 80 16.27 8.16 5.44
CA LEU A 80 16.13 7.22 6.55
C LEU A 80 17.40 7.13 7.40
N PRO A 81 17.27 6.84 8.71
CA PRO A 81 18.42 6.54 9.54
C PRO A 81 19.10 5.24 9.05
N VAL A 82 20.41 5.13 9.30
CA VAL A 82 21.24 3.98 8.86
C VAL A 82 20.67 2.64 9.36
N GLU A 83 20.10 2.62 10.56
CA GLU A 83 19.47 1.44 11.15
C GLU A 83 18.25 0.96 10.35
N ASP A 84 17.44 1.90 9.83
CA ASP A 84 16.28 1.58 9.00
C ASP A 84 16.74 1.15 7.60
N LEU A 85 17.80 1.77 7.05
CA LEU A 85 18.42 1.35 5.79
C LEU A 85 18.95 -0.10 5.86
N LEU A 86 19.56 -0.48 6.97
CA LEU A 86 20.02 -1.86 7.20
C LEU A 86 18.86 -2.85 7.25
N ALA A 87 17.67 -2.44 7.72
CA ALA A 87 16.51 -3.32 7.73
C ALA A 87 16.08 -3.72 6.29
N PHE A 88 16.28 -2.86 5.29
CA PHE A 88 16.00 -3.23 3.89
C PHE A 88 16.91 -4.33 3.36
N SER A 89 18.14 -4.44 3.87
CA SER A 89 19.05 -5.53 3.47
C SER A 89 18.52 -6.91 3.83
N ALA A 90 17.74 -7.01 4.92
CA ALA A 90 17.08 -8.25 5.32
C ALA A 90 15.93 -8.63 4.37
N VAL A 91 15.30 -7.63 3.72
CA VAL A 91 14.19 -7.84 2.78
C VAL A 91 14.70 -8.23 1.39
N THR A 92 15.95 -7.87 1.03
CA THR A 92 16.48 -8.08 -0.33
C THR A 92 16.30 -9.51 -0.82
N ASN A 93 16.64 -10.52 -0.02
CA ASN A 93 16.50 -11.93 -0.40
C ASN A 93 15.02 -12.33 -0.63
N ASP A 94 14.09 -11.84 0.19
CA ASP A 94 12.66 -12.08 0.01
C ASP A 94 12.13 -11.36 -1.25
N LEU A 95 12.59 -10.14 -1.53
CA LEU A 95 12.21 -9.39 -2.74
C LEU A 95 12.72 -10.06 -4.02
N GLU A 96 13.95 -10.58 -4.01
CA GLU A 96 14.50 -11.36 -5.12
C GLU A 96 13.66 -12.63 -5.37
N ALA A 97 13.23 -13.31 -4.30
CA ALA A 97 12.32 -14.45 -4.41
C ALA A 97 10.96 -14.06 -5.01
N CYS A 98 10.45 -12.86 -4.72
CA CYS A 98 9.22 -12.33 -5.33
C CYS A 98 9.37 -12.05 -6.83
N GLY A 99 10.53 -11.55 -7.27
CA GLY A 99 10.84 -11.32 -8.70
C GLY A 99 11.06 -12.61 -9.50
N GLY A 100 11.48 -13.68 -8.84
CA GLY A 100 11.62 -15.02 -9.43
C GLY A 100 10.29 -15.75 -9.68
N ALA A 101 9.17 -15.22 -9.21
CA ALA A 101 7.82 -15.74 -9.45
C ALA A 101 7.16 -15.18 -10.73
N ALA A 102 7.95 -14.66 -11.67
CA ALA A 102 7.51 -14.61 -13.06
C ALA A 102 7.23 -16.06 -13.51
N PRO A 103 6.06 -16.39 -14.10
CA PRO A 103 5.88 -17.72 -14.65
C PRO A 103 6.95 -17.90 -15.71
N ALA A 104 7.86 -18.83 -15.47
CA ALA A 104 8.61 -19.49 -16.52
C ALA A 104 7.57 -20.25 -17.38
N GLY A 105 6.92 -19.53 -18.28
CA GLY A 105 6.09 -20.06 -19.34
C GLY A 105 6.98 -20.38 -20.54
N GLU A 106 7.28 -21.67 -20.64
CA GLU A 106 7.41 -22.51 -21.85
C GLU A 106 7.50 -21.82 -23.23
#